data_AF-A0A317F8V3-F1
#
_entry.id   AF-A0A317F8V3-F1
#
_cell.length_a   1.000
_cell.length_b   1.000
_cell.length_c   1.000
_cell.angle_alpha   90.00
_cell.angle_beta   90.00
_cell.angle_gamma   90.00
#
_symmetry.space_group_name_H-M   'P 1'
#
loop_
_entity.id
_entity.type
_entity.pdbx_description
1 polymer ?
#
loop_
_entity_poly.entity_id
_entity_poly.type
_entity_poly.pdbx_seq_one_letter_code
_entity_poly.pdbx_strand_id
1 'polypeptide(L)'
;MLLRRCLPAAILALALATPALAQDPSFRLNNRSNATINEIYVSSANDNSWGSDLLGQNVLGPGQTLVIRLPQGQCLNDIRVVLANGQSHERRRVDTCQITDYNIQ
;
A
#
# COMPACT_ATOMS: atom_id res chain seq x y z
N MET A 1 68.66 -14.44 -18.84
CA MET A 1 68.01 -13.19 -18.40
C MET A 1 66.53 -13.32 -18.73
N LEU A 2 65.70 -13.72 -17.75
CA LEU A 2 64.25 -13.83 -17.89
C LEU A 2 63.64 -12.43 -17.78
N LEU A 3 62.67 -12.08 -18.62
CA LEU A 3 61.63 -11.12 -18.22
C LEU A 3 60.26 -11.67 -18.60
N ARG A 4 59.44 -11.81 -17.56
CA ARG A 4 58.14 -12.48 -17.51
C ARG A 4 57.05 -11.64 -18.17
N ARG A 5 56.20 -12.31 -18.95
CA ARG A 5 54.94 -11.78 -19.50
C ARG A 5 53.91 -11.62 -18.38
N CYS A 6 53.28 -10.44 -18.28
CA CYS A 6 52.04 -10.25 -17.53
C CYS A 6 50.92 -9.90 -18.52
N LEU A 7 50.00 -10.82 -18.77
CA LEU A 7 48.72 -10.52 -19.41
C LEU A 7 47.74 -10.02 -18.32
N PRO A 8 47.07 -8.86 -18.51
CA PRO A 8 46.03 -8.44 -17.60
C PRO A 8 44.75 -9.27 -17.84
N ALA A 9 44.30 -10.00 -16.83
CA ALA A 9 43.02 -10.69 -16.85
C ALA A 9 41.89 -9.67 -16.63
N ALA A 10 41.07 -9.42 -17.64
CA ALA A 10 39.86 -8.61 -17.52
C ALA A 10 38.77 -9.44 -16.81
N ILE A 11 38.45 -9.07 -15.57
CA ILE A 11 37.35 -9.66 -14.80
C ILE A 11 36.05 -9.01 -15.27
N LEU A 12 35.22 -9.77 -15.99
CA LEU A 12 33.89 -9.34 -16.43
C LEU A 12 32.90 -9.50 -15.25
N ALA A 13 32.48 -8.40 -14.64
CA ALA A 13 31.46 -8.43 -13.59
C ALA A 13 30.06 -8.65 -14.21
N LEU A 14 29.46 -9.82 -14.00
CA LEU A 14 28.06 -10.06 -14.33
C LEU A 14 27.18 -9.37 -13.29
N ALA A 15 26.48 -8.30 -13.69
CA ALA A 15 25.42 -7.70 -12.88
C ALA A 15 24.21 -8.65 -12.85
N LEU A 16 23.94 -9.24 -11.68
CA LEU A 16 22.70 -9.97 -11.44
C LEU A 16 21.57 -8.96 -11.23
N ALA A 17 20.73 -8.76 -12.25
CA ALA A 17 19.50 -8.01 -12.09
C ALA A 17 18.53 -8.83 -11.23
N THR A 18 18.29 -8.39 -9.99
CA THR A 18 17.23 -8.97 -9.16
C THR A 18 15.88 -8.44 -9.66
N PRO A 19 14.86 -9.30 -9.81
CA PRO A 19 13.52 -8.84 -10.16
C PRO A 19 13.01 -7.94 -9.02
N ALA A 20 12.56 -6.73 -9.36
CA ALA A 20 11.83 -5.90 -8.42
C ALA A 20 10.43 -6.53 -8.25
N LEU A 21 10.20 -7.22 -7.14
CA LEU A 21 8.85 -7.65 -6.78
C LEU A 21 8.05 -6.40 -6.39
N ALA A 22 7.00 -6.13 -7.16
CA ALA A 22 6.03 -5.10 -6.79
C ALA A 22 5.37 -5.53 -5.47
N GLN A 23 5.36 -4.63 -4.48
CA GLN A 23 4.71 -4.88 -3.20
C GLN A 23 3.19 -4.75 -3.33
N ASP A 24 2.47 -5.62 -2.61
CA ASP A 24 1.00 -5.56 -2.48
C ASP A 24 0.63 -4.61 -1.33
N PRO A 25 0.05 -3.44 -1.63
CA PRO A 25 -0.36 -2.49 -0.60
C PRO A 25 -1.76 -2.78 -0.05
N SER A 26 -2.41 -3.86 -0.50
CA SER A 26 -3.75 -4.24 -0.07
C SER A 26 -3.79 -4.60 1.42
N PHE A 27 -4.83 -4.13 2.10
CA PHE A 27 -5.01 -4.37 3.53
C PHE A 27 -6.47 -4.70 3.84
N ARG A 28 -6.69 -5.19 5.06
CA ARG A 28 -8.02 -5.54 5.56
C ARG A 28 -8.58 -4.41 6.41
N LEU A 29 -9.69 -3.81 5.97
CA LEU A 29 -10.46 -2.84 6.73
C LEU A 29 -11.36 -3.57 7.72
N ASN A 30 -11.21 -3.29 9.01
CA ASN A 30 -12.03 -3.85 10.07
C ASN A 30 -12.84 -2.73 10.73
N ASN A 31 -14.17 -2.84 10.67
CA ASN A 31 -15.04 -1.93 11.41
C ASN A 31 -15.24 -2.46 12.83
N ARG A 32 -14.40 -2.02 13.78
CA ARG A 32 -14.53 -2.34 15.20
C ARG A 32 -15.29 -1.28 15.99
N SER A 33 -15.80 -0.25 15.30
CA SER A 33 -16.67 0.76 15.90
C SER A 33 -18.11 0.27 15.99
N ASN A 34 -18.98 1.10 16.57
CA ASN A 34 -20.43 0.87 16.61
C ASN A 34 -21.19 1.54 15.45
N ALA A 35 -20.49 2.21 14.52
CA ALA A 35 -21.09 2.92 13.39
C ALA A 35 -20.80 2.20 12.07
N THR A 36 -21.74 2.21 11.13
CA THR A 36 -21.52 1.71 9.77
C THR A 36 -20.53 2.61 9.02
N ILE A 37 -19.58 2.02 8.31
CA ILE A 37 -18.73 2.71 7.34
C ILE A 37 -19.48 2.75 6.00
N ASN A 38 -19.71 3.96 5.49
CA ASN A 38 -20.35 4.17 4.21
C ASN A 38 -19.35 4.24 3.06
N GLU A 39 -18.18 4.82 3.29
CA GLU A 39 -17.20 5.06 2.23
C GLU A 39 -15.78 4.83 2.75
N ILE A 40 -14.91 4.34 1.86
CA ILE A 40 -13.46 4.34 2.07
C ILE A 40 -12.74 4.83 0.81
N TYR A 41 -11.83 5.76 1.02
CA TYR A 41 -10.93 6.30 0.01
C TYR A 41 -9.50 5.95 0.36
N VAL A 42 -8.74 5.53 -0.64
CA VAL A 42 -7.29 5.36 -0.54
C VAL A 42 -6.66 6.01 -1.76
N SER A 43 -5.81 7.00 -1.51
CA SER A 43 -5.07 7.72 -2.56
C SER A 43 -3.58 7.70 -2.26
N SER A 44 -2.78 7.95 -3.29
CA SER A 44 -1.37 8.25 -3.11
C SER A 44 -1.18 9.36 -2.08
N ALA A 45 -0.18 9.23 -1.21
CA ALA A 45 0.18 10.30 -0.27
C ALA A 45 0.76 11.56 -0.96
N ASN A 46 0.99 11.50 -2.29
CA ASN A 46 1.41 12.64 -3.11
C ASN A 46 0.26 13.26 -3.91
N ASP A 47 -0.94 12.65 -3.87
CA ASP A 47 -2.10 13.18 -4.57
C ASP A 47 -2.88 14.14 -3.67
N ASN A 48 -3.43 15.19 -4.28
CA ASN A 48 -4.25 16.17 -3.57
C ASN A 48 -5.75 15.78 -3.53
N SER A 49 -6.14 14.71 -4.21
CA SER A 49 -7.53 14.24 -4.30
C SER A 49 -7.67 12.80 -3.82
N TRP A 50 -8.80 12.48 -3.20
CA TRP A 50 -9.10 11.16 -2.65
C TRP A 50 -9.42 10.08 -3.70
N GLY A 51 -9.79 10.47 -4.92
CA GLY A 51 -10.27 9.53 -5.93
C GLY A 51 -11.69 9.06 -5.65
N SER A 52 -11.98 7.81 -6.04
CA SER A 52 -13.30 7.19 -5.90
C SER A 52 -13.43 6.37 -4.62
N ASP A 53 -14.65 6.23 -4.11
CA ASP A 53 -14.95 5.30 -3.03
C ASP A 53 -14.71 3.85 -3.48
N LEU A 54 -14.07 3.08 -2.61
CA LEU A 54 -13.69 1.69 -2.83
C LEU A 54 -14.76 0.69 -2.34
N LEU A 55 -15.81 1.14 -1.62
CA LEU A 55 -16.97 0.29 -1.29
C LEU A 55 -18.02 0.27 -2.41
N GLY A 56 -18.14 1.36 -3.16
CA GLY A 56 -19.07 1.51 -4.28
C GLY A 56 -20.50 1.67 -3.78
N GLN A 57 -21.35 0.68 -4.06
CA GLN A 57 -22.73 0.67 -3.55
C GLN A 57 -22.87 -0.10 -2.23
N ASN A 58 -21.79 -0.68 -1.73
CA ASN A 58 -21.79 -1.45 -0.50
C ASN A 58 -21.50 -0.58 0.72
N VAL A 59 -21.79 -1.11 1.91
CA VAL A 59 -21.40 -0.51 3.19
C VAL A 59 -20.75 -1.57 4.07
N LEU A 60 -19.99 -1.15 5.08
CA LEU A 60 -19.35 -2.05 6.04
C LEU A 60 -19.88 -1.76 7.45
N GLY A 61 -20.82 -2.58 7.92
CA GLY A 61 -21.44 -2.47 9.24
C GLY A 61 -20.50 -2.84 10.40
N PRO A 62 -20.93 -2.57 11.65
CA PRO A 62 -20.17 -2.92 12.85
C PRO A 62 -19.77 -4.40 12.91
N GLY A 63 -18.51 -4.67 13.27
CA GLY A 63 -17.94 -6.02 13.36
C GLY A 63 -17.60 -6.66 12.02
N GLN A 64 -17.92 -6.02 10.88
CA GLN A 64 -17.61 -6.55 9.56
C GLN A 64 -16.21 -6.14 9.10
N THR A 65 -15.71 -6.91 8.13
CA THR A 65 -14.38 -6.78 7.58
C THR A 65 -14.40 -6.93 6.06
N LEU A 66 -13.59 -6.13 5.37
CA LEU A 66 -13.42 -6.20 3.91
C LEU A 66 -11.95 -6.04 3.53
N VAL A 67 -11.50 -6.77 2.52
CA VAL A 67 -10.17 -6.56 1.93
C VAL A 67 -10.24 -5.42 0.91
N ILE A 68 -9.49 -4.36 1.16
CA ILE A 68 -9.28 -3.24 0.24
C ILE A 68 -8.14 -3.62 -0.70
N ARG A 69 -8.48 -3.83 -1.97
CA ARG A 69 -7.51 -4.20 -3.00
C ARG A 69 -6.97 -2.96 -3.68
N LEU A 70 -5.65 -2.81 -3.68
CA LEU A 70 -4.96 -1.67 -4.28
C LEU A 70 -4.04 -2.14 -5.42
N PRO A 71 -3.78 -1.27 -6.41
CA PRO A 71 -2.76 -1.54 -7.42
C PRO A 71 -1.38 -1.78 -6.76
N GLN A 72 -0.63 -2.71 -7.31
CA GLN A 72 0.71 -3.05 -6.81
C GLN A 72 1.69 -1.87 -6.97
N GLY A 73 2.67 -1.78 -6.06
CA GLY A 73 3.83 -0.89 -6.19
C GLY A 73 3.80 0.37 -5.32
N GLN A 74 2.64 0.98 -5.09
CA GLN A 74 2.55 2.18 -4.23
C GLN A 74 2.22 1.83 -2.78
N CYS A 75 3.19 2.03 -1.89
CA CYS A 75 3.04 1.73 -0.47
C CYS A 75 2.60 2.92 0.38
N LEU A 76 3.01 4.15 0.04
CA LEU A 76 2.69 5.32 0.85
C LEU A 76 1.38 5.96 0.38
N ASN A 77 0.33 5.80 1.21
CA ASN A 77 -1.04 6.17 0.89
C ASN A 77 -1.68 7.00 2.01
N ASP A 78 -2.67 7.81 1.63
CA ASP A 78 -3.60 8.45 2.54
C ASP A 78 -4.89 7.62 2.57
N ILE A 79 -5.50 7.49 3.75
CA ILE A 79 -6.73 6.72 3.97
C ILE A 79 -7.77 7.66 4.58
N ARG A 80 -8.97 7.68 4.01
CA ARG A 80 -10.15 8.37 4.56
C ARG A 80 -11.31 7.40 4.66
N VAL A 81 -11.91 7.31 5.84
CA VAL A 81 -13.11 6.52 6.11
C VAL A 81 -14.23 7.44 6.51
N VAL A 82 -15.40 7.31 5.89
CA VAL A 82 -16.61 8.08 6.22
C VAL A 82 -17.63 7.15 6.85
N LEU A 83 -18.09 7.52 8.05
CA LEU A 83 -19.10 6.80 8.81
C LEU A 83 -20.50 7.30 8.45
N ALA A 84 -21.51 6.47 8.70
CA ALA A 84 -22.91 6.76 8.40
C ALA A 84 -23.48 8.00 9.14
N ASN A 85 -22.83 8.43 10.23
CA ASN A 85 -23.16 9.65 10.96
C ASN A 85 -22.50 10.92 10.38
N GLY A 86 -21.76 10.81 9.26
CA GLY A 86 -21.04 11.91 8.62
C GLY A 86 -19.65 12.19 9.19
N GLN A 87 -19.24 11.51 10.27
CA GLN A 87 -17.89 11.62 10.79
C GLN A 87 -16.89 10.97 9.82
N SER A 88 -15.72 11.60 9.65
CA SER A 88 -14.64 11.01 8.87
C SER A 88 -13.36 10.83 9.67
N HIS A 89 -12.70 9.69 9.49
CA HIS A 89 -11.36 9.41 10.00
C HIS A 89 -10.37 9.48 8.86
N GLU A 90 -9.38 10.37 8.98
CA GLU A 90 -8.30 10.51 8.01
C GLU A 90 -6.97 10.12 8.63
N ARG A 91 -6.16 9.37 7.88
CA ARG A 91 -4.76 9.08 8.20
C ARG A 91 -3.91 9.33 6.98
N ARG A 92 -2.92 10.19 7.15
CA ARG A 92 -2.00 10.61 6.09
C ARG A 92 -0.72 9.81 6.14
N ARG A 93 -0.11 9.55 4.97
CA ARG A 93 1.21 8.95 4.79
C ARG A 93 1.37 7.60 5.51
N VAL A 94 0.36 6.75 5.39
CA VAL A 94 0.39 5.38 5.89
C VAL A 94 1.18 4.52 4.92
N ASP A 95 2.17 3.77 5.42
CA ASP A 95 2.83 2.72 4.64
C ASP A 95 1.94 1.47 4.65
N THR A 96 1.11 1.32 3.63
CA THR A 96 0.12 0.24 3.55
C THR A 96 0.74 -1.12 3.21
N CYS A 97 1.95 -1.15 2.67
CA CYS A 97 2.69 -2.39 2.45
C CYS A 97 3.20 -3.01 3.76
N GLN A 98 3.21 -2.24 4.85
CA GLN A 98 3.65 -2.69 6.18
C GLN A 98 2.48 -3.03 7.11
N ILE A 99 1.23 -2.98 6.64
CA ILE A 99 0.05 -3.32 7.44
C ILE A 99 -0.78 -4.40 6.75
N THR A 100 -1.27 -5.34 7.54
CA THR A 100 -2.29 -6.30 7.10
C THR A 100 -3.70 -5.82 7.44
N ASP A 101 -3.84 -5.06 8.53
CA ASP A 101 -5.11 -4.68 9.12
C ASP A 101 -5.18 -3.19 9.41
N TYR A 102 -6.29 -2.55 9.03
CA TYR A 102 -6.63 -1.18 9.36
C TYR A 102 -7.95 -1.18 10.15
N ASN A 103 -7.90 -0.75 11.40
CA ASN A 103 -9.03 -0.84 12.33
C ASN A 103 -9.64 0.53 12.59
N ILE A 104 -10.95 0.63 12.39
CA ILE A 104 -11.77 1.75 12.85
C ILE A 104 -12.39 1.39 14.20
N GLN A 105 -12.39 2.32 15.14
CA GLN A 105 -12.82 2.13 16.53
C GLN A 105 -13.83 3.20 16.93
#